data_AF-A0A937DW55-F1
#
_entry.id   AF-A0A937DW55-F1
#
_cell.length_a   1.000
_cell.length_b   1.000
_cell.length_c   1.000
_cell.angle_alpha   90.00
_cell.angle_beta   90.00
_cell.angle_gamma   90.00
#
_symmetry.space_group_name_H-M   'P 1'
#
loop_
_entity.id
_entity.type
_entity.pdbx_description
1 polymer ?
#
loop_
_entity_poly.entity_id
_entity_poly.type
_entity_poly.pdbx_seq_one_letter_code
_entity_poly.pdbx_strand_id
1 'polypeptide(L)'
;MKLKLSAPFVLTFLALTFTMHEAHEIVHTSVGRLICGCWGQRDFNVWELCEGCSEQKPISVIATFAGPVFTYIMIGLGTVFIGRDKTNEQKAMGFSLIFANIPFARIVTAAMGGGDEVWGLHLLLKDRTLAWTAGLLIIIAITIIPLWRSYTLITNKWKAGWFLLFLIAPVVMDLLVVLGVMNTLLEKGIFATSWIAGSPILVTVWTFFVTGMFLLTRKNIYKLSQP
;
A
#
# COMPACT_ATOMS: atom_id res chain seq x y z
N MET A 1 -15.14 6.42 18.16
CA MET A 1 -14.28 7.58 17.83
C MET A 1 -15.02 8.42 16.82
N LYS A 2 -15.24 9.70 17.14
CA LYS A 2 -15.88 10.64 16.22
C LYS A 2 -14.79 11.18 15.30
N LEU A 3 -14.89 10.88 14.01
CA LEU A 3 -13.96 11.31 12.97
C LEU A 3 -14.24 12.75 12.57
N LYS A 4 -13.18 13.51 12.33
CA LYS A 4 -13.22 14.89 11.82
C LYS A 4 -12.12 15.07 10.78
N LEU A 5 -12.50 15.49 9.57
CA LEU A 5 -11.53 15.84 8.55
C LEU A 5 -11.11 17.29 8.72
N SER A 6 -9.80 17.50 8.69
CA SER A 6 -9.19 18.81 8.55
C SER A 6 -8.23 18.74 7.37
N ALA A 7 -8.03 19.85 6.67
CA ALA A 7 -7.06 19.89 5.56
C ALA A 7 -5.65 19.40 5.97
N PRO A 8 -5.12 19.76 7.17
CA PRO A 8 -3.85 19.21 7.64
C PRO A 8 -3.88 17.69 7.83
N PHE A 9 -4.98 17.12 8.33
CA PHE A 9 -5.12 15.67 8.44
C PHE A 9 -5.11 15.02 7.05
N VAL A 10 -5.91 15.53 6.12
CA VAL A 10 -6.02 14.95 4.76
C VAL A 10 -4.67 14.95 4.06
N LEU A 11 -3.93 16.06 4.10
CA LEU A 11 -2.59 16.15 3.52
C LEU A 11 -1.65 15.10 4.11
N THR A 12 -1.61 14.99 5.44
CA THR A 12 -0.73 14.03 6.12
C THR A 12 -1.15 12.59 5.88
N PHE A 13 -2.46 12.32 5.82
CA PHE A 13 -3.00 10.99 5.50
C PHE A 13 -2.63 10.58 4.07
N LEU A 14 -2.77 11.47 3.09
CA LEU A 14 -2.34 11.19 1.71
C LEU A 14 -0.82 11.00 1.61
N ALA A 15 -0.03 11.82 2.32
CA ALA A 15 1.41 11.63 2.40
C ALA A 15 1.76 10.24 2.97
N LEU A 16 1.05 9.80 4.01
CA LEU A 16 1.20 8.46 4.57
C LEU A 16 0.80 7.38 3.57
N THR A 17 -0.32 7.54 2.85
CA THR A 17 -0.77 6.61 1.81
C THR A 17 0.29 6.40 0.74
N PHE A 18 0.80 7.49 0.16
CA PHE A 18 1.85 7.40 -0.85
C PHE A 18 3.17 6.86 -0.28
N THR A 19 3.50 7.18 0.97
CA THR A 19 4.67 6.58 1.64
C THR A 19 4.52 5.07 1.80
N MET A 20 3.32 4.58 2.15
CA MET A 20 3.06 3.14 2.28
C MET A 20 3.05 2.43 0.91
N HIS A 21 2.52 3.08 -0.13
CA HIS A 21 2.63 2.59 -1.52
C HIS A 21 4.10 2.45 -1.92
N GLU A 22 4.90 3.50 -1.77
CA GLU A 22 6.31 3.47 -2.16
C GLU A 22 7.11 2.45 -1.33
N ALA A 23 6.80 2.33 -0.04
CA ALA A 23 7.42 1.34 0.83
C ALA A 23 7.10 -0.10 0.38
N HIS A 24 5.87 -0.36 -0.08
CA HIS A 24 5.48 -1.64 -0.64
C HIS A 24 6.35 -2.02 -1.86
N GLU A 25 6.49 -1.10 -2.82
CA GLU A 25 7.34 -1.30 -4.01
C GLU A 25 8.83 -1.42 -3.68
N ILE A 26 9.30 -0.67 -2.67
CA ILE A 26 10.69 -0.78 -2.19
C ILE A 26 10.93 -2.16 -1.60
N VAL A 27 9.97 -2.73 -0.87
CA VAL A 27 10.11 -4.06 -0.27
C VAL A 27 10.22 -5.14 -1.34
N HIS A 28 9.41 -5.10 -2.40
CA HIS A 28 9.55 -6.00 -3.55
C HIS A 28 10.96 -5.98 -4.13
N THR A 29 11.40 -4.79 -4.55
CA THR A 29 12.70 -4.59 -5.21
C THR A 29 13.88 -4.88 -4.28
N SER A 30 13.75 -4.62 -2.98
CA SER A 30 14.79 -4.92 -1.99
C SER A 30 14.95 -6.43 -1.78
N VAL A 31 13.84 -7.17 -1.66
CA VAL A 31 13.90 -8.64 -1.58
C VAL A 31 14.43 -9.24 -2.90
N GLY A 32 13.99 -8.70 -4.04
CA GLY A 32 14.55 -9.04 -5.35
C GLY A 32 16.06 -8.83 -5.39
N ARG A 33 16.57 -7.68 -4.89
CA ARG A 33 18.02 -7.37 -4.84
C ARG A 33 18.80 -8.35 -3.97
N LEU A 34 18.23 -8.74 -2.82
CA LEU A 34 18.85 -9.69 -1.89
C LEU A 34 18.98 -11.07 -2.52
N ILE A 35 17.96 -11.52 -3.25
CA ILE A 35 17.96 -12.83 -3.92
C ILE A 35 18.82 -12.80 -5.18
N CYS A 36 18.60 -11.83 -6.05
CA CYS A 36 19.19 -11.80 -7.39
C CYS A 36 20.63 -11.29 -7.40
N GLY A 37 21.00 -10.38 -6.50
CA GLY A 37 22.33 -9.75 -6.53
C GLY A 37 22.39 -8.48 -7.41
N CYS A 38 21.27 -8.08 -8.02
CA CYS A 38 21.11 -6.87 -8.83
C CYS A 38 19.74 -6.24 -8.59
N TRP A 39 19.62 -4.94 -8.87
CA TRP A 39 18.33 -4.25 -8.87
C TRP A 39 17.64 -4.52 -10.20
N GLY A 40 16.38 -4.96 -10.17
CA GLY A 40 15.54 -4.95 -11.35
C GLY A 40 14.95 -3.56 -11.58
N GLN A 41 14.42 -3.31 -12.78
CA GLN A 41 13.81 -2.03 -13.10
C GLN A 41 12.46 -1.90 -12.37
N ARG A 42 12.07 -0.67 -12.04
CA ARG A 42 10.70 -0.37 -11.62
C ARG A 42 10.25 0.99 -12.12
N ASP A 43 8.95 1.17 -12.22
CA ASP A 43 8.31 2.47 -12.31
C ASP A 43 7.29 2.64 -11.16
N PHE A 44 6.25 3.46 -11.36
CA PHE A 44 5.19 3.70 -10.39
C PHE A 44 4.11 2.61 -10.35
N ASN A 45 4.11 1.69 -11.31
CA ASN A 45 3.05 0.72 -11.53
C ASN A 45 3.58 -0.72 -11.61
N VAL A 46 4.80 -0.89 -12.10
CA VAL A 46 5.42 -2.19 -12.39
C VAL A 46 6.82 -2.21 -11.80
N TRP A 47 7.20 -3.38 -11.29
CA TRP A 47 8.56 -3.70 -10.93
C TRP A 47 8.94 -5.03 -11.58
N GLU A 48 10.24 -5.19 -11.82
CA GLU A 48 10.81 -6.38 -12.44
C GLU A 48 12.00 -6.88 -11.62
N LEU A 49 12.39 -8.13 -11.86
CA LEU A 49 13.68 -8.66 -11.43
C LEU A 49 14.73 -8.38 -12.50
N CYS A 50 16.01 -8.41 -12.14
CA CYS A 50 17.05 -8.35 -13.17
C CYS A 50 17.00 -9.59 -14.09
N GLU A 51 17.42 -9.37 -15.33
CA GLU A 51 17.35 -10.34 -16.42
C GLU A 51 17.94 -11.71 -16.02
N GLY A 52 17.21 -12.79 -16.33
CA GLY A 52 17.59 -14.16 -16.01
C GLY A 52 17.46 -14.57 -14.55
N CYS A 53 17.14 -13.68 -13.60
CA CYS A 53 17.07 -14.05 -12.19
C CYS A 53 15.93 -15.04 -11.89
N SER A 54 14.76 -14.84 -12.49
CA SER A 54 13.59 -15.72 -12.26
C SER A 54 13.87 -17.17 -12.67
N GLU A 55 14.61 -17.37 -13.75
CA GLU A 55 15.00 -18.68 -14.27
C GLU A 55 16.10 -19.32 -13.42
N GLN A 56 17.13 -18.55 -13.07
CA GLN A 56 18.29 -19.04 -12.32
C GLN A 56 17.97 -19.26 -10.83
N LYS A 57 17.06 -18.47 -10.27
CA LYS A 57 16.69 -18.47 -8.85
C LYS A 57 15.18 -18.50 -8.73
N PRO A 58 14.54 -19.69 -8.79
CA PRO A 58 13.08 -19.83 -8.66
C PRO A 58 12.52 -19.27 -7.34
N ILE A 59 13.35 -19.22 -6.29
CA ILE A 59 13.00 -18.60 -5.00
C ILE A 59 12.73 -17.09 -5.10
N SER A 60 13.09 -16.44 -6.21
CA SER A 60 12.83 -15.02 -6.46
C SER A 60 11.35 -14.64 -6.49
N VAL A 61 10.44 -15.61 -6.66
CA VAL A 61 8.99 -15.42 -6.48
C VAL A 61 8.60 -14.88 -5.10
N ILE A 62 9.45 -15.08 -4.08
CA ILE A 62 9.26 -14.48 -2.74
C ILE A 62 9.26 -12.95 -2.82
N ALA A 63 10.00 -12.35 -3.77
CA ALA A 63 9.98 -10.91 -3.97
C ALA A 63 8.56 -10.39 -4.22
N THR A 64 7.74 -11.14 -4.95
CA THR A 64 6.32 -10.80 -5.22
C THR A 64 5.43 -10.90 -3.99
N PHE A 65 5.73 -11.78 -3.04
CA PHE A 65 4.95 -11.80 -1.79
C PHE A 65 5.43 -10.77 -0.77
N ALA A 66 6.64 -10.23 -0.94
CA ALA A 66 7.27 -9.33 0.03
C ALA A 66 6.48 -8.04 0.25
N GLY A 67 6.04 -7.37 -0.83
CA GLY A 67 5.18 -6.18 -0.73
C GLY A 67 3.88 -6.45 0.03
N PRO A 68 3.06 -7.45 -0.38
CA PRO A 68 1.85 -7.83 0.34
C PRO A 68 2.09 -8.14 1.82
N VAL A 69 3.14 -8.91 2.13
CA VAL A 69 3.51 -9.23 3.52
C VAL A 69 3.78 -7.95 4.30
N PHE A 70 4.54 -7.00 3.76
CA PHE A 70 4.77 -5.70 4.39
C PHE A 70 3.44 -4.96 4.63
N THR A 71 2.59 -4.84 3.62
CA THR A 71 1.28 -4.18 3.73
C THR A 71 0.41 -4.82 4.82
N TYR A 72 0.34 -6.14 4.88
CA TYR A 72 -0.44 -6.85 5.89
C TYR A 72 0.13 -6.70 7.30
N ILE A 73 1.45 -6.65 7.45
CA ILE A 73 2.09 -6.31 8.73
C ILE A 73 1.66 -4.91 9.17
N MET A 74 1.72 -3.91 8.28
CA MET A 74 1.34 -2.54 8.62
C MET A 74 -0.15 -2.40 8.96
N ILE A 75 -1.03 -3.08 8.22
CA ILE A 75 -2.47 -3.17 8.55
C ILE A 75 -2.69 -3.85 9.91
N GLY A 76 -1.95 -4.92 10.19
CA GLY A 76 -1.97 -5.62 11.48
C GLY A 76 -1.55 -4.71 12.64
N LEU A 77 -0.46 -3.96 12.48
CA LEU A 77 -0.01 -2.95 13.45
C LEU A 77 -1.07 -1.87 13.67
N GLY A 78 -1.67 -1.38 12.59
CA GLY A 78 -2.78 -0.43 12.68
C GLY A 78 -3.98 -1.00 13.47
N THR A 79 -4.25 -2.28 13.29
CA THR A 79 -5.31 -3.01 14.01
C THR A 79 -5.03 -3.13 15.51
N VAL A 80 -3.76 -3.30 15.90
CA VAL A 80 -3.35 -3.27 17.32
C VAL A 80 -3.56 -1.88 17.92
N PHE A 81 -3.28 -0.82 17.17
CA PHE A 81 -3.42 0.56 17.62
C PHE A 81 -4.87 1.06 17.75
N ILE A 82 -5.84 0.36 17.17
CA ILE A 82 -7.28 0.63 17.38
C ILE A 82 -7.92 -0.20 18.51
N GLY A 83 -7.10 -0.87 19.33
CA GLY A 83 -7.54 -1.65 20.50
C GLY A 83 -8.38 -0.84 21.51
N ARG A 84 -9.18 -1.54 22.32
CA ARG A 84 -10.12 -0.90 23.26
C ARG A 84 -9.41 0.02 24.27
N ASP A 85 -8.26 -0.43 24.77
CA ASP A 85 -7.37 0.21 25.75
C ASP A 85 -6.55 1.39 25.21
N LYS A 86 -6.60 1.64 23.90
CA LYS A 86 -5.75 2.65 23.25
C LYS A 86 -6.32 4.06 23.35
N THR A 87 -5.43 5.06 23.37
CA THR A 87 -5.80 6.49 23.36
C THR A 87 -6.43 6.89 22.02
N ASN A 88 -7.05 8.07 21.96
CA ASN A 88 -7.64 8.58 20.72
C ASN A 88 -6.59 8.87 19.64
N GLU A 89 -5.38 9.26 20.03
CA GLU A 89 -4.23 9.49 19.14
C GLU A 89 -3.73 8.17 18.56
N GLN A 90 -3.60 7.14 19.41
CA GLN A 90 -3.23 5.79 18.96
C GLN A 90 -4.28 5.23 18.00
N LYS A 91 -5.57 5.37 18.34
CA LYS A 91 -6.67 4.96 17.47
C LYS A 91 -6.67 5.71 16.14
N ALA A 92 -6.39 7.03 16.14
CA ALA A 92 -6.27 7.81 14.91
C ALA A 92 -5.10 7.34 14.03
N MET A 93 -3.94 7.08 14.63
CA MET A 93 -2.79 6.53 13.93
C MET A 93 -3.09 5.14 13.36
N GLY A 94 -3.66 4.25 14.18
CA GLY A 94 -3.99 2.88 13.77
C GLY A 94 -5.01 2.84 12.64
N PHE A 95 -6.07 3.63 12.75
CA PHE A 95 -7.08 3.79 11.70
C PHE A 95 -6.43 4.32 10.41
N SER A 96 -5.62 5.38 10.51
CA SER A 96 -4.93 5.95 9.35
C SER A 96 -3.99 4.94 8.70
N LEU A 97 -3.25 4.16 9.49
CA LEU A 97 -2.30 3.18 8.98
C LEU A 97 -2.99 2.03 8.23
N ILE A 98 -4.16 1.57 8.71
CA ILE A 98 -4.96 0.54 8.02
C ILE A 98 -5.36 1.03 6.62
N PHE A 99 -5.95 2.22 6.51
CA PHE A 99 -6.47 2.71 5.23
C PHE A 99 -5.40 3.29 4.30
N ALA A 100 -4.29 3.80 4.84
CA ALA A 100 -3.14 4.24 4.04
C ALA A 100 -2.45 3.08 3.31
N ASN A 101 -2.63 1.84 3.79
CA ASN A 101 -2.18 0.62 3.12
C ASN A 101 -3.16 0.09 2.05
N ILE A 102 -4.17 0.89 1.71
CA ILE A 102 -5.08 0.68 0.57
C ILE A 102 -5.64 -0.77 0.47
N PRO A 103 -6.24 -1.32 1.54
CA PRO A 103 -6.75 -2.69 1.53
C PRO A 103 -7.82 -2.93 0.47
N PHE A 104 -8.56 -1.89 0.07
CA PHE A 104 -9.58 -2.00 -0.97
C PHE A 104 -8.99 -2.26 -2.35
N ALA A 105 -7.87 -1.61 -2.71
CA ALA A 105 -7.20 -1.89 -3.97
C ALA A 105 -6.82 -3.37 -4.06
N ARG A 106 -6.26 -3.94 -2.98
CA ARG A 106 -5.89 -5.37 -2.90
C ARG A 106 -7.08 -6.30 -3.12
N ILE A 107 -8.21 -6.02 -2.47
CA ILE A 107 -9.42 -6.82 -2.63
C ILE A 107 -9.94 -6.75 -4.08
N VAL A 108 -9.99 -5.56 -4.66
CA VAL A 108 -10.52 -5.35 -6.02
C VAL A 108 -9.62 -5.96 -7.08
N THR A 109 -8.30 -5.75 -7.00
CA THR A 109 -7.35 -6.33 -7.96
C THR A 109 -7.39 -7.85 -7.93
N ALA A 110 -7.42 -8.46 -6.74
CA ALA A 110 -7.57 -9.90 -6.60
C ALA A 110 -8.91 -10.41 -7.10
N ALA A 111 -10.01 -9.70 -6.83
CA ALA A 111 -11.33 -10.06 -7.37
C ALA A 111 -11.35 -10.05 -8.91
N MET A 112 -10.59 -9.15 -9.54
CA MET A 112 -10.38 -9.08 -10.99
C MET A 112 -9.36 -10.10 -11.52
N GLY A 113 -8.76 -10.94 -10.66
CA GLY A 113 -7.79 -11.96 -11.06
C GLY A 113 -6.35 -11.45 -11.20
N GLY A 114 -6.04 -10.27 -10.66
CA GLY A 114 -4.70 -9.67 -10.65
C GLY A 114 -4.16 -9.41 -9.25
N GLY A 115 -3.12 -8.58 -9.17
CA GLY A 115 -2.40 -8.28 -7.92
C GLY A 115 -1.30 -9.29 -7.60
N ASP A 116 -0.37 -8.87 -6.75
CA ASP A 116 0.85 -9.62 -6.41
C ASP A 116 0.56 -11.00 -5.83
N GLU A 117 -0.47 -11.10 -4.98
CA GLU A 117 -0.84 -12.35 -4.32
C GLU A 117 -1.35 -13.39 -5.33
N VAL A 118 -2.26 -12.98 -6.22
CA VAL A 118 -2.83 -13.86 -7.26
C VAL A 118 -1.77 -14.23 -8.28
N TRP A 119 -0.96 -13.26 -8.72
CA TRP A 119 0.12 -13.49 -9.67
C TRP A 119 1.19 -14.43 -9.09
N GLY A 120 1.62 -14.19 -7.86
CA GLY A 120 2.61 -15.04 -7.19
C GLY A 120 2.10 -16.46 -6.98
N LEU A 121 0.84 -16.62 -6.59
CA LEU A 121 0.21 -17.95 -6.48
C LEU A 121 0.07 -18.64 -7.84
N HIS A 122 -0.20 -17.88 -8.90
CA HIS A 122 -0.30 -18.45 -10.25
C HIS A 122 1.04 -19.04 -10.70
N LEU A 123 2.16 -18.36 -10.42
CA LEU A 123 3.49 -18.89 -10.70
C LEU A 123 3.79 -20.18 -9.94
N LEU A 124 3.37 -20.27 -8.68
CA LEU A 124 3.63 -21.43 -7.82
C LEU A 124 2.74 -22.64 -8.17
N LEU A 125 1.44 -22.40 -8.35
CA LEU A 125 0.43 -23.44 -8.50
C LEU A 125 0.25 -23.88 -9.96
N LYS A 126 0.63 -23.02 -10.92
CA LYS A 126 0.40 -23.21 -12.37
C LYS A 126 -1.07 -23.45 -12.74
N ASP A 127 -1.99 -23.08 -11.85
CA ASP A 127 -3.43 -23.14 -12.01
C ASP A 127 -4.01 -21.75 -11.72
N ARG A 128 -4.61 -21.14 -12.73
CA ARG A 128 -5.15 -19.78 -12.65
C ARG A 128 -6.36 -19.70 -11.73
N THR A 129 -7.26 -20.68 -11.79
CA THR A 129 -8.51 -20.68 -11.01
C THR A 129 -8.21 -20.90 -9.53
N LEU A 130 -7.30 -21.83 -9.23
CA LEU A 130 -6.88 -22.10 -7.87
C LEU A 130 -6.12 -20.89 -7.28
N ALA A 131 -5.19 -20.29 -8.03
CA ALA A 131 -4.44 -19.12 -7.58
C ALA A 131 -5.35 -17.91 -7.31
N TRP A 132 -6.31 -17.64 -8.20
CA TRP A 132 -7.32 -16.59 -8.00
C TRP A 132 -8.16 -16.82 -6.74
N THR A 133 -8.71 -18.03 -6.61
CA THR A 133 -9.57 -18.38 -5.47
C THR A 133 -8.82 -18.31 -4.15
N ALA A 134 -7.62 -18.90 -4.09
CA ALA A 134 -6.78 -18.88 -2.90
C ALA A 134 -6.32 -17.46 -2.54
N GLY A 135 -5.85 -16.69 -3.53
CA GLY A 135 -5.40 -15.31 -3.33
C GLY A 135 -6.51 -14.44 -2.77
N LEU A 136 -7.69 -14.47 -3.39
CA LEU A 136 -8.84 -13.69 -2.92
C LEU A 136 -9.27 -14.09 -1.49
N LEU A 137 -9.34 -15.39 -1.20
CA LEU A 137 -9.71 -15.87 0.14
C LEU A 137 -8.69 -15.44 1.21
N ILE A 138 -7.39 -15.50 0.91
CA ILE A 138 -6.33 -15.06 1.82
C ILE A 138 -6.46 -13.56 2.11
N ILE A 139 -6.63 -12.74 1.07
CA ILE A 139 -6.76 -11.28 1.20
C ILE A 139 -7.98 -10.94 2.05
N ILE A 140 -9.13 -11.56 1.79
CA ILE A 140 -10.34 -11.36 2.58
C ILE A 140 -10.12 -11.79 4.03
N ALA A 141 -9.54 -12.96 4.27
CA ALA A 141 -9.29 -13.48 5.61
C ALA A 141 -8.39 -12.55 6.44
N ILE A 142 -7.36 -11.98 5.82
CA ILE A 142 -6.43 -11.06 6.49
C ILE A 142 -7.08 -9.68 6.74
N THR A 143 -7.82 -9.16 5.76
CA THR A 143 -8.32 -7.77 5.80
C THR A 143 -9.66 -7.61 6.53
N ILE A 144 -10.48 -8.66 6.62
CA ILE A 144 -11.83 -8.56 7.19
C ILE A 144 -11.83 -8.10 8.66
N ILE A 145 -10.90 -8.61 9.48
CA ILE A 145 -10.82 -8.25 10.91
C ILE A 145 -10.40 -6.78 11.08
N PRO A 146 -9.28 -6.28 10.47
CA PRO A 146 -8.91 -4.87 10.47
C PRO A 146 -10.04 -3.94 10.01
N LEU A 147 -10.72 -4.29 8.91
CA LEU A 147 -11.79 -3.49 8.33
C LEU A 147 -13.02 -3.46 9.23
N TRP A 148 -13.43 -4.60 9.78
CA TRP A 148 -14.55 -4.67 10.70
C TRP A 148 -14.28 -3.90 12.01
N ARG A 149 -13.07 -4.03 12.57
CA ARG A 149 -12.67 -3.24 13.75
C ARG A 149 -12.65 -1.75 13.45
N SER A 150 -12.16 -1.35 12.28
CA SER A 150 -12.17 0.05 11.84
C SER A 150 -13.58 0.58 11.66
N TYR A 151 -14.48 -0.21 11.07
CA TYR A 151 -15.89 0.14 10.95
C TYR A 151 -16.52 0.34 12.32
N THR A 152 -16.37 -0.63 13.23
CA THR A 152 -16.96 -0.56 14.59
C THR A 152 -16.40 0.58 15.43
N LEU A 153 -15.18 1.05 15.17
CA LEU A 153 -14.58 2.19 15.84
C LEU A 153 -15.31 3.52 15.54
N ILE A 154 -15.95 3.67 14.37
CA ILE A 154 -16.58 4.93 13.94
C ILE A 154 -17.89 5.17 14.70
N THR A 155 -18.03 6.34 15.31
CA THR A 155 -19.24 6.75 16.07
C THR A 155 -19.99 7.93 15.45
N ASN A 156 -19.63 8.35 14.24
CA ASN A 156 -20.33 9.42 13.50
C ASN A 156 -21.72 8.97 13.03
N LYS A 157 -22.66 9.92 12.87
CA LYS A 157 -24.04 9.66 12.37
C LYS A 157 -24.05 8.89 11.04
N TRP A 158 -23.19 9.28 10.09
CA TRP A 158 -23.04 8.62 8.78
C TRP A 158 -21.89 7.60 8.77
N LYS A 159 -21.92 6.68 9.73
CA LYS A 159 -20.86 5.69 9.97
C LYS A 159 -20.36 4.97 8.70
N ALA A 160 -21.29 4.45 7.91
CA ALA A 160 -20.98 3.74 6.66
C ALA A 160 -20.34 4.67 5.61
N GLY A 161 -20.83 5.91 5.47
CA GLY A 161 -20.25 6.89 4.55
C GLY A 161 -18.81 7.25 4.92
N TRP A 162 -18.52 7.41 6.21
CA TRP A 162 -17.16 7.62 6.71
C TRP A 162 -16.24 6.43 6.41
N PHE A 163 -16.72 5.22 6.65
CA PHE A 163 -15.95 4.01 6.36
C PHE A 163 -15.65 3.87 4.86
N LEU A 164 -16.67 4.03 4.01
CA LEU A 164 -16.52 3.96 2.55
C LEU A 164 -15.59 5.06 2.02
N LEU A 165 -15.65 6.26 2.58
CA LEU A 165 -14.74 7.34 2.23
C LEU A 165 -13.27 6.93 2.45
N PHE A 166 -12.93 6.40 3.63
CA PHE A 166 -11.57 5.96 3.91
C PHE A 166 -11.18 4.67 3.17
N LEU A 167 -12.15 3.83 2.81
CA LEU A 167 -11.90 2.62 2.03
C LEU A 167 -11.60 2.93 0.56
N ILE A 168 -12.32 3.89 -0.04
CA ILE A 168 -12.28 4.16 -1.48
C ILE A 168 -11.37 5.35 -1.82
N ALA A 169 -11.40 6.43 -1.04
CA ALA A 169 -10.67 7.65 -1.40
C ALA A 169 -9.15 7.43 -1.56
N PRO A 170 -8.44 6.65 -0.72
CA PRO A 170 -7.02 6.36 -0.94
C PRO A 170 -6.76 5.71 -2.28
N VAL A 171 -7.60 4.76 -2.71
CA VAL A 171 -7.49 4.09 -4.02
C VAL A 171 -7.62 5.12 -5.14
N VAL A 172 -8.66 5.95 -5.09
CA VAL A 172 -8.91 6.95 -6.12
C VAL A 172 -7.74 7.94 -6.20
N MET A 173 -7.22 8.38 -5.07
CA MET A 173 -6.08 9.29 -5.03
C MET A 173 -4.80 8.65 -5.55
N ASP A 174 -4.56 7.37 -5.26
CA ASP A 174 -3.45 6.60 -5.78
C ASP A 174 -3.52 6.47 -7.31
N LEU A 175 -4.68 6.06 -7.84
CA LEU A 175 -4.91 5.98 -9.28
C LEU A 175 -4.73 7.33 -9.98
N LEU A 176 -5.27 8.41 -9.43
CA LEU A 176 -5.18 9.73 -10.05
C LEU A 176 -3.76 10.30 -10.02
N VAL A 177 -3.07 10.18 -8.89
CA VAL A 177 -1.77 10.82 -8.69
C VAL A 177 -0.66 9.92 -9.19
N VAL A 178 -0.57 8.68 -8.72
CA VAL A 178 0.53 7.76 -9.05
C VAL A 178 0.41 7.30 -10.50
N LEU A 179 -0.71 6.69 -10.88
CA LEU A 179 -0.88 6.20 -12.25
C LEU A 179 -1.19 7.32 -13.24
N GLY A 180 -2.09 8.24 -12.88
CA GLY A 180 -2.56 9.29 -13.80
C GLY A 180 -1.57 10.43 -14.03
N VAL A 181 -0.84 10.86 -13.00
CA VAL A 181 0.10 11.98 -13.12
C VAL A 181 1.53 11.47 -13.19
N MET A 182 2.00 10.76 -12.16
CA MET A 182 3.41 10.41 -12.02
C MET A 182 3.88 9.45 -13.11
N ASN A 183 3.08 8.42 -13.44
CA ASN A 183 3.39 7.52 -14.54
C ASN A 183 3.37 8.22 -15.90
N THR A 184 2.40 9.08 -16.16
CA THR A 184 2.36 9.87 -17.41
C THR A 184 3.53 10.84 -17.54
N LEU A 185 4.02 11.44 -16.45
CA LEU A 185 5.23 12.25 -16.47
C LEU A 185 6.45 11.40 -16.83
N LEU A 186 6.54 10.18 -16.27
CA LEU A 186 7.61 9.25 -16.55
C LEU A 186 7.59 8.76 -18.00
N GLU A 187 6.42 8.40 -18.54
CA GLU A 187 6.21 8.01 -19.94
C GLU A 187 6.64 9.12 -20.93
N LYS A 188 6.50 10.39 -20.52
CA LYS A 188 6.99 11.56 -21.29
C LYS A 188 8.50 11.78 -21.18
N GLY A 189 9.22 10.91 -20.49
CA GLY A 189 10.68 10.97 -20.32
C GLY A 189 11.14 11.94 -19.23
N ILE A 190 10.25 12.49 -18.41
CA ILE A 190 10.62 13.43 -17.34
C ILE A 190 11.33 12.65 -16.23
N PHE A 191 12.63 12.89 -16.07
CA PHE A 191 13.47 12.21 -15.07
C PHE A 191 13.38 10.68 -15.12
N ALA A 192 13.24 10.13 -16.33
CA ALA A 192 13.05 8.70 -16.58
C ALA A 192 14.34 7.86 -16.51
N THR A 193 15.50 8.50 -16.39
CA THR A 193 16.78 7.80 -16.25
C THR A 193 16.79 6.98 -14.96
N SER A 194 17.03 5.67 -15.09
CA SER A 194 17.17 4.75 -13.95
C SER A 194 18.36 5.17 -13.07
N TRP A 195 18.17 5.13 -11.76
CA TRP A 195 19.15 5.61 -10.79
C TRP A 195 19.29 4.64 -9.61
N ILE A 196 18.84 5.02 -8.42
CA ILE A 196 19.00 4.21 -7.20
C ILE A 196 17.89 3.17 -7.14
N ALA A 197 18.25 1.97 -6.67
CA ALA A 197 17.33 0.85 -6.48
C ALA A 197 16.58 0.41 -7.75
N GLY A 198 17.15 0.67 -8.94
CA GLY A 198 16.51 0.34 -10.22
C GLY A 198 15.30 1.22 -10.54
N SER A 199 15.09 2.29 -9.76
CA SER A 199 14.00 3.24 -9.97
C SER A 199 14.47 4.48 -10.73
N PRO A 200 13.63 5.07 -11.59
CA PRO A 200 13.87 6.38 -12.19
C PRO A 200 14.07 7.47 -11.14
N ILE A 201 14.80 8.52 -11.51
CA ILE A 201 15.00 9.71 -10.67
C ILE A 201 13.64 10.26 -10.20
N LEU A 202 12.62 10.29 -11.07
CA LEU A 202 11.28 10.78 -10.71
C LEU A 202 10.67 10.01 -9.54
N VAL A 203 10.75 8.67 -9.59
CA VAL A 203 10.24 7.79 -8.53
C VAL A 203 10.98 8.06 -7.23
N THR A 204 12.31 8.10 -7.27
CA THR A 204 13.13 8.38 -6.09
C THR A 204 12.78 9.75 -5.45
N VAL A 205 12.67 10.80 -6.26
CA VAL A 205 12.32 12.15 -5.79
C VAL A 205 10.92 12.17 -5.16
N TRP A 206 9.96 11.50 -5.80
CA TRP A 206 8.61 11.36 -5.27
C TRP A 206 8.61 10.64 -3.91
N THR A 207 9.29 9.50 -3.80
CA THR A 207 9.40 8.76 -2.55
C THR A 207 9.93 9.63 -1.42
N PHE A 208 11.02 10.36 -1.65
CA PHE A 208 11.60 11.26 -0.65
C PHE A 208 10.67 12.42 -0.32
N PHE A 209 9.98 12.98 -1.31
CA PHE A 209 9.03 14.07 -1.12
C PHE A 209 7.86 13.64 -0.23
N VAL A 210 7.17 12.54 -0.55
CA VAL A 210 5.99 12.09 0.22
C VAL A 210 6.39 11.61 1.62
N THR A 211 7.55 10.95 1.75
CA THR A 211 8.08 10.53 3.05
C THR A 211 8.44 11.74 3.90
N GLY A 212 9.16 12.72 3.34
CA GLY A 212 9.51 13.97 4.03
C GLY A 212 8.28 14.75 4.45
N MET A 213 7.30 14.88 3.56
CA MET A 213 6.01 15.51 3.86
C MET A 213 5.28 14.82 5.01
N PHE A 214 5.22 13.47 5.01
CA PHE A 214 4.63 12.73 6.11
C PHE A 214 5.40 12.98 7.42
N LEU A 215 6.73 12.85 7.43
CA LEU A 215 7.54 13.01 8.64
C LEU A 215 7.40 14.41 9.26
N LEU A 216 7.38 15.45 8.44
CA LEU A 216 7.20 16.85 8.87
C LEU A 216 5.79 17.11 9.39
N THR A 217 4.78 16.48 8.81
CA THR A 217 3.37 16.73 9.12
C THR A 217 2.73 15.69 10.03
N ARG A 218 3.46 14.64 10.45
CA ARG A 218 2.95 13.44 11.15
C ARG A 218 2.01 13.73 12.33
N LYS A 219 2.24 14.82 13.07
CA LYS A 219 1.41 15.21 14.22
C LYS A 219 -0.05 15.52 13.82
N ASN A 220 -0.30 15.87 12.55
CA ASN A 220 -1.65 16.14 12.06
C ASN A 220 -2.51 14.88 11.93
N ILE A 221 -1.94 13.67 11.94
CA ILE A 221 -2.73 12.42 11.98
C ILE A 221 -3.67 12.41 13.18
N TYR A 222 -3.23 12.92 14.32
CA TYR A 222 -4.02 12.95 15.55
C TYR A 222 -5.23 13.88 15.49
N LYS A 223 -5.27 14.81 14.52
CA LYS A 223 -6.42 15.71 14.32
C LYS A 223 -7.68 14.97 13.85
N LEU A 224 -7.57 13.71 13.43
CA LEU A 224 -8.73 12.88 13.04
C LEU A 224 -9.73 12.67 14.17
N SER A 225 -9.25 12.61 15.41
CA SER A 225 -10.02 12.23 16.60
C SER A 225 -10.13 13.34 17.65
N GLN A 226 -9.64 14.54 17.33
CA GLN A 226 -9.77 15.71 18.19
C GLN A 226 -11.22 16.23 18.19
N PRO A 227 -11.73 16.66 19.36
CA PRO A 227 -13.08 17.21 19.50
C PRO A 227 -13.38 18.39 18.55
#